data_AF-A0A835YVT6-F1
#
_entry.id   AF-A0A835YVT6-F1
#
_cell.length_a   1.000
_cell.length_b   1.000
_cell.length_c   1.000
_cell.angle_alpha   90.00
_cell.angle_beta   90.00
_cell.angle_gamma   90.00
#
_symmetry.space_group_name_H-M   'P 1'
#
loop_
_entity.id
_entity.type
_entity.pdbx_description
1 polymer ?
#
loop_
_entity_poly.entity_id
_entity_poly.type
_entity_poly.pdbx_seq_one_letter_code
_entity_poly.pdbx_strand_id
1 'polypeptide(L)'
;MAPVYAAGAGAREAAVDAAAGADRGDGTRRRRRPCGSPAFAALAAPSPAPTRRLRRVMRFSRGAALLVTLNRAWRAGVLATAAFTSRAAASSASFRRCSARFEAVCLYTGAPLGVAYSREHVVPVSHTRGTAAAKDLQNVFPADRTVNSIRSNFRFVRLAGRRGAGGRADDGWWVDAKSGLFFPPRRARGAIARACLHVRLVHGVDVLERTIDADALRAWAALPLSDYERRHHEAAVAMGAEPNEFVAMLLLR
;
A
#
# COMPACT_ATOMS: atom_id res chain seq x y z
N MET A 1 3.36 31.37 -17.59
CA MET A 1 2.31 30.38 -17.90
C MET A 1 2.95 29.00 -17.90
N ALA A 2 2.52 28.08 -17.04
CA ALA A 2 3.03 26.70 -16.94
C ALA A 2 1.92 25.72 -17.39
N PRO A 3 2.27 24.56 -17.98
CA PRO A 3 1.27 23.72 -18.64
C PRO A 3 0.39 22.98 -17.63
N VAL A 4 -0.91 23.00 -17.90
CA VAL A 4 -1.95 22.27 -17.19
C VAL A 4 -2.06 20.88 -17.81
N TYR A 5 -1.72 19.84 -17.07
CA TYR A 5 -2.07 18.46 -17.45
C TYR A 5 -3.24 17.99 -16.60
N ALA A 6 -4.46 18.18 -17.12
CA ALA A 6 -5.65 17.51 -16.64
C ALA A 6 -5.82 16.22 -17.46
N ALA A 7 -5.62 15.06 -16.84
CA ALA A 7 -5.92 13.78 -17.49
C ALA A 7 -7.43 13.56 -17.47
N GLY A 8 -8.07 13.81 -18.61
CA GLY A 8 -9.49 13.54 -18.84
C GLY A 8 -9.75 12.04 -18.97
N ALA A 9 -10.79 11.57 -18.27
CA ALA A 9 -11.36 10.25 -18.45
C ALA A 9 -12.09 10.20 -19.81
N GLY A 10 -11.65 9.30 -20.69
CA GLY A 10 -12.30 9.01 -21.96
C GLY A 10 -12.55 7.51 -22.08
N ALA A 11 -13.80 7.12 -21.87
CA ALA A 11 -14.30 5.78 -22.16
C ALA A 11 -14.30 5.54 -23.68
N ARG A 12 -13.84 4.35 -24.11
CA ARG A 12 -14.26 3.75 -25.38
C ARG A 12 -14.43 2.24 -25.20
N GLU A 13 -15.68 1.81 -25.33
CA GLU A 13 -16.13 0.45 -25.54
C GLU A 13 -15.76 -0.06 -26.94
N ALA A 14 -15.84 -1.40 -27.05
CA ALA A 14 -16.07 -2.22 -28.24
C ALA A 14 -14.87 -2.50 -29.17
N ALA A 15 -14.42 -3.75 -29.22
CA ALA A 15 -14.91 -4.70 -30.24
C ALA A 15 -14.40 -6.12 -29.95
N VAL A 16 -15.35 -7.04 -29.82
CA VAL A 16 -15.18 -8.49 -29.95
C VAL A 16 -15.08 -8.77 -31.44
N ASP A 17 -14.12 -9.60 -31.88
CA ASP A 17 -14.35 -10.54 -32.98
C ASP A 17 -13.34 -11.68 -32.95
N ALA A 18 -13.90 -12.88 -33.06
CA ALA A 18 -13.23 -14.15 -33.18
C ALA A 18 -12.89 -14.42 -34.65
N ALA A 19 -11.75 -15.06 -34.90
CA ALA A 19 -11.55 -15.84 -36.12
C ALA A 19 -10.64 -17.03 -35.84
N ALA A 20 -11.16 -18.20 -36.21
CA ALA A 20 -10.57 -19.52 -36.07
C ALA A 20 -9.70 -19.88 -37.29
N GLY A 21 -8.81 -20.87 -37.12
CA GLY A 21 -8.55 -21.88 -38.16
C GLY A 21 -7.10 -22.05 -38.66
N ALA A 22 -6.76 -23.33 -38.88
CA ALA A 22 -5.56 -23.94 -39.48
C ALA A 22 -4.39 -24.20 -38.51
N ASP A 23 -4.12 -25.40 -37.98
CA ASP A 23 -4.05 -26.80 -38.49
C ASP A 23 -2.77 -27.15 -39.27
N ARG A 24 -2.30 -28.40 -39.05
CA ARG A 24 -1.03 -29.11 -39.40
C ARG A 24 -0.05 -29.18 -38.22
N GLY A 25 0.05 -30.32 -37.51
CA GLY A 25 0.75 -31.56 -37.93
C GLY A 25 2.17 -31.50 -37.35
N ASP A 26 2.80 -32.47 -36.70
CA ASP A 26 2.83 -33.93 -36.74
C ASP A 26 3.64 -34.34 -35.48
N GLY A 27 3.21 -35.32 -34.68
CA GLY A 27 3.91 -36.61 -34.69
C GLY A 27 5.08 -36.70 -33.71
N THR A 28 4.86 -37.28 -32.52
CA THR A 28 5.74 -38.34 -32.00
C THR A 28 5.13 -38.98 -30.74
N ARG A 29 4.78 -40.26 -30.90
CA ARG A 29 4.46 -41.21 -29.84
C ARG A 29 5.70 -41.48 -28.99
N ARG A 30 5.61 -41.35 -27.66
CA ARG A 30 6.30 -42.28 -26.72
C ARG A 30 5.45 -42.61 -25.49
N ARG A 31 5.07 -43.89 -25.49
CA ARG A 31 4.68 -44.85 -24.45
C ARG A 31 4.57 -44.40 -22.98
N ARG A 32 3.40 -44.76 -22.43
CA ARG A 32 3.02 -44.93 -21.01
C ARG A 32 4.08 -45.67 -20.17
N ARG A 33 4.16 -45.34 -18.87
CA ARG A 33 3.83 -46.25 -17.75
C ARG A 33 3.45 -45.45 -16.49
N PRO A 34 2.45 -45.91 -15.70
CA PRO A 34 2.03 -45.29 -14.45
C PRO A 34 2.71 -45.96 -13.25
N CYS A 35 3.24 -45.18 -12.31
CA CYS A 35 3.75 -45.71 -11.05
C CYS A 35 3.45 -44.73 -9.90
N GLY A 36 2.52 -45.14 -9.04
CA GLY A 36 2.62 -45.04 -7.57
C GLY A 36 2.92 -43.70 -6.92
N SER A 37 1.87 -43.10 -6.33
CA SER A 37 1.99 -42.27 -5.14
C SER A 37 2.65 -43.06 -3.99
N PRO A 38 3.42 -42.37 -3.14
CA PRO A 38 3.23 -42.56 -1.71
C PRO A 38 2.87 -41.23 -1.05
N ALA A 39 1.83 -41.32 -0.22
CA ALA A 39 1.38 -40.28 0.68
C ALA A 39 2.51 -39.89 1.64
N PHE A 40 2.93 -38.63 1.60
CA PHE A 40 3.65 -38.02 2.72
C PHE A 40 2.63 -37.43 3.68
N ALA A 41 2.32 -38.22 4.72
CA ALA A 41 1.75 -37.72 5.96
C ALA A 41 2.82 -36.91 6.70
N ALA A 42 2.80 -35.59 6.57
CA ALA A 42 3.56 -34.70 7.44
C ALA A 42 2.64 -34.24 8.59
N LEU A 43 2.93 -34.74 9.79
CA LEU A 43 2.30 -34.29 11.02
C LEU A 43 2.45 -32.76 11.16
N ALA A 44 1.31 -32.07 11.22
CA ALA A 44 1.25 -30.69 11.64
C ALA A 44 1.61 -30.60 13.13
N ALA A 45 2.77 -30.01 13.44
CA ALA A 45 3.08 -29.57 14.79
C ALA A 45 2.14 -28.40 15.16
N PRO A 46 1.54 -28.38 16.36
CA PRO A 46 0.69 -27.26 16.78
C PRO A 46 1.52 -25.99 16.95
N SER A 47 1.05 -24.92 16.30
CA SER A 47 1.55 -23.56 16.46
C SER A 47 1.47 -23.14 17.95
N PRO A 48 2.54 -22.56 18.55
CA PRO A 48 2.48 -22.10 19.93
C PRO A 48 1.50 -20.92 20.05
N ALA A 49 0.55 -21.06 20.98
CA ALA A 49 -0.42 -20.02 21.30
C ALA A 49 0.28 -18.72 21.73
N PRO A 50 -0.25 -17.54 21.35
CA PRO A 50 0.29 -16.26 21.79
C PRO A 50 0.24 -16.15 23.31
N THR A 51 1.38 -15.77 23.89
CA THR A 51 1.58 -15.68 25.33
C THR A 51 0.63 -14.67 25.97
N ARG A 52 0.11 -15.10 27.10
CA ARG A 52 -0.93 -14.51 27.93
C ARG A 52 -0.42 -13.24 28.65
N ARG A 53 -0.22 -12.13 27.94
CA ARG A 53 -0.06 -10.79 28.55
C ARG A 53 -0.53 -9.72 27.59
N LEU A 54 -1.83 -9.44 27.61
CA LEU A 54 -2.45 -8.12 27.32
C LEU A 54 -3.97 -8.17 27.58
N ARG A 55 -4.42 -8.94 28.58
CA ARG A 55 -5.79 -8.84 29.11
C ARG A 55 -5.83 -7.86 30.28
N ARG A 56 -5.87 -6.57 29.97
CA ARG A 56 -6.49 -5.50 30.78
C ARG A 56 -6.18 -4.17 30.12
N VAL A 57 -7.03 -3.72 29.21
CA VAL A 57 -7.70 -2.41 29.27
C VAL A 57 -8.91 -2.52 28.34
N MET A 58 -10.04 -2.98 28.87
CA MET A 58 -11.34 -2.59 28.31
C MET A 58 -12.12 -1.99 29.45
N ARG A 59 -12.41 -0.69 29.36
CA ARG A 59 -13.76 -0.11 29.54
C ARG A 59 -13.70 1.43 29.52
N PHE A 60 -14.68 1.98 28.80
CA PHE A 60 -15.22 3.34 28.80
C PHE A 60 -14.59 4.47 27.95
N SER A 61 -15.40 4.83 26.95
CA SER A 61 -15.84 6.17 26.55
C SER A 61 -15.14 6.90 25.39
N ARG A 62 -15.86 6.91 24.26
CA ARG A 62 -16.00 7.96 23.24
C ARG A 62 -14.71 8.48 22.59
N GLY A 63 -14.39 7.90 21.44
CA GLY A 63 -13.82 8.46 20.19
C GLY A 63 -12.74 9.55 20.20
N ALA A 64 -12.87 10.62 20.99
CA ALA A 64 -11.95 11.74 21.04
C ALA A 64 -10.79 11.51 22.04
N ALA A 65 -11.00 10.72 23.09
CA ALA A 65 -9.97 10.48 24.11
C ALA A 65 -8.78 9.66 23.57
N LEU A 66 -9.00 8.77 22.60
CA LEU A 66 -7.94 7.92 22.04
C LEU A 66 -6.86 8.74 21.30
N LEU A 67 -7.23 9.83 20.62
CA LEU A 67 -6.27 10.71 19.95
C LEU A 67 -5.42 11.50 20.93
N VAL A 68 -5.97 11.88 22.09
CA VAL A 68 -5.22 12.59 23.15
C VAL A 68 -4.28 11.63 23.90
N THR A 69 -4.70 10.39 24.15
CA THR A 69 -3.84 9.37 24.78
C THR A 69 -2.75 8.89 23.82
N LEU A 70 -3.06 8.74 22.53
CA LEU A 70 -2.04 8.51 21.51
C LEU A 70 -1.06 9.68 21.46
N ASN A 71 -1.49 10.94 21.55
CA ASN A 71 -0.60 12.12 21.56
C ASN A 71 0.30 12.19 22.81
N ARG A 72 -0.17 11.73 23.99
CA ARG A 72 0.67 11.60 25.19
C ARG A 72 1.66 10.44 25.11
N ALA A 73 1.27 9.29 24.55
CA ALA A 73 2.18 8.20 24.25
C ALA A 73 3.21 8.57 23.15
N TRP A 74 2.77 9.36 22.16
CA TRP A 74 3.61 9.92 21.09
C TRP A 74 4.71 10.85 21.61
N ARG A 75 4.45 11.56 22.72
CA ARG A 75 5.44 12.44 23.39
C ARG A 75 6.30 11.74 24.44
N ALA A 76 5.82 10.66 25.05
CA ALA A 76 6.46 10.07 26.24
C ALA A 76 7.20 8.74 26.03
N GLY A 77 7.06 8.07 24.88
CA GLY A 77 7.84 6.84 24.69
C GLY A 77 7.57 6.08 23.42
N VAL A 78 8.43 6.28 22.42
CA VAL A 78 8.87 5.22 21.52
C VAL A 78 10.37 5.42 21.23
N LEU A 79 11.18 5.19 22.26
CA LEU A 79 12.61 4.87 22.14
C LEU A 79 12.81 3.44 22.64
N ALA A 80 12.04 2.51 22.06
CA ALA A 80 12.34 1.09 22.18
C ALA A 80 12.63 0.60 20.75
N THR A 81 13.90 0.70 20.38
CA THR A 81 14.49 0.09 19.19
C THR A 81 14.34 -1.43 19.27
N ALA A 82 13.18 -1.94 18.86
CA ALA A 82 13.07 -3.32 18.44
C ALA A 82 13.70 -3.41 17.05
N ALA A 83 15.00 -3.71 17.00
CA ALA A 83 15.66 -4.15 15.77
C ALA A 83 15.10 -5.53 15.39
N PHE A 84 13.89 -5.54 14.82
CA PHE A 84 13.27 -6.75 14.29
C PHE A 84 13.54 -6.78 12.78
N THR A 85 14.38 -7.73 12.38
CA THR A 85 14.74 -7.95 10.98
C THR A 85 13.51 -8.50 10.24
N SER A 86 12.77 -7.63 9.53
CA SER A 86 11.68 -8.08 8.68
C SER A 86 12.21 -9.05 7.62
N ARG A 87 11.76 -10.31 7.65
CA ARG A 87 12.25 -11.39 6.75
C ARG A 87 11.75 -11.28 5.31
N ALA A 88 10.75 -10.44 5.01
CA ALA A 88 10.22 -10.28 3.66
C ALA A 88 10.70 -8.98 3.01
N ALA A 89 11.88 -9.03 2.39
CA ALA A 89 12.32 -7.96 1.49
C ALA A 89 11.47 -7.94 0.21
N ALA A 90 10.79 -6.84 -0.09
CA ALA A 90 10.09 -6.60 -1.36
C ALA A 90 11.06 -6.56 -2.55
N SER A 91 11.44 -7.74 -3.06
CA SER A 91 11.88 -7.88 -4.44
C SER A 91 10.72 -7.54 -5.39
N SER A 92 11.01 -7.20 -6.64
CA SER A 92 9.98 -6.99 -7.67
C SER A 92 9.04 -8.20 -7.81
N ALA A 93 9.53 -9.42 -7.55
CA ALA A 93 8.73 -10.64 -7.57
C ALA A 93 7.79 -10.76 -6.35
N SER A 94 8.28 -10.45 -5.14
CA SER A 94 7.45 -10.46 -3.93
C SER A 94 6.35 -9.40 -4.00
N PHE A 95 6.67 -8.21 -4.53
CA PHE A 95 5.67 -7.18 -4.76
C PHE A 95 4.61 -7.62 -5.77
N ARG A 96 4.99 -8.16 -6.93
CA ARG A 96 4.02 -8.66 -7.91
C ARG A 96 3.09 -9.73 -7.34
N ARG A 97 3.64 -10.66 -6.53
CA ARG A 97 2.85 -11.69 -5.82
C ARG A 97 1.92 -11.10 -4.76
N CYS A 98 2.32 -10.02 -4.10
CA CYS A 98 1.47 -9.29 -3.16
C CYS A 98 0.32 -8.60 -3.91
N SER A 99 0.62 -7.81 -4.93
CA SER A 99 -0.36 -7.07 -5.74
C SER A 99 -1.38 -7.94 -6.45
N ALA A 100 -0.98 -9.16 -6.87
CA ALA A 100 -1.91 -10.13 -7.46
C ALA A 100 -3.01 -10.59 -6.49
N ARG A 101 -2.85 -10.41 -5.17
CA ARG A 101 -3.82 -10.85 -4.16
C ARG A 101 -4.91 -9.84 -3.84
N PHE A 102 -4.77 -8.56 -4.21
CA PHE A 102 -5.72 -7.52 -3.85
C PHE A 102 -6.29 -6.71 -5.02
N GLU A 103 -6.11 -7.24 -6.25
CA GLU A 103 -6.41 -6.57 -7.52
C GLU A 103 -5.49 -5.35 -7.73
N ALA A 104 -4.57 -5.43 -8.70
CA ALA A 104 -3.58 -4.38 -8.93
C ALA A 104 -4.27 -3.12 -9.47
N VAL A 105 -4.73 -2.27 -8.56
CA VAL A 105 -5.37 -0.98 -8.87
C VAL A 105 -4.41 0.14 -8.51
N CYS A 106 -4.36 1.18 -9.32
CA CYS A 106 -3.50 2.33 -9.06
C CYS A 106 -3.93 3.06 -7.79
N LEU A 107 -3.01 3.24 -6.85
CA LEU A 107 -3.25 4.03 -5.63
C LEU A 107 -3.83 5.42 -5.96
N TYR A 108 -3.26 6.10 -6.97
CA TYR A 108 -3.56 7.49 -7.31
C TYR A 108 -4.64 7.71 -8.38
N THR A 109 -5.03 6.72 -9.17
CA THR A 109 -6.20 6.87 -10.08
C THR A 109 -7.37 5.95 -9.77
N GLY A 110 -7.16 4.86 -9.03
CA GLY A 110 -8.21 3.85 -8.82
C GLY A 110 -8.50 3.03 -10.07
N ALA A 111 -7.76 3.28 -11.15
CA ALA A 111 -7.89 2.52 -12.38
C ALA A 111 -7.22 1.15 -12.22
N PRO A 112 -7.81 0.07 -12.79
CA PRO A 112 -7.15 -1.22 -12.86
C PRO A 112 -5.85 -1.08 -13.64
N LEU A 113 -4.80 -1.74 -13.16
CA LEU A 113 -3.50 -1.76 -13.80
C LEU A 113 -3.32 -3.07 -14.55
N GLY A 114 -2.79 -2.99 -15.77
CA GLY A 114 -2.34 -4.16 -16.51
C GLY A 114 -1.07 -4.78 -15.90
N VAL A 115 -0.41 -5.66 -16.65
CA VAL A 115 0.80 -6.36 -16.18
C VAL A 115 2.02 -5.45 -15.93
N ALA A 116 2.00 -4.22 -16.46
CA ALA A 116 3.09 -3.26 -16.37
C ALA A 116 2.72 -2.04 -15.50
N TYR A 117 2.85 -2.19 -14.18
CA TYR A 117 2.72 -1.08 -13.21
C TYR A 117 4.04 -0.78 -12.50
N SER A 118 4.14 0.44 -11.97
CA SER A 118 5.28 0.88 -11.15
C SER A 118 5.03 0.61 -9.67
N ARG A 119 6.14 0.48 -8.92
CA ARG A 119 6.15 0.36 -7.46
C ARG A 119 6.18 1.74 -6.84
N GLU A 120 5.02 2.23 -6.42
CA GLU A 120 4.95 3.46 -5.65
C GLU A 120 5.45 3.19 -4.24
N HIS A 121 6.47 3.94 -3.83
CA HIS A 121 6.90 3.96 -2.44
C HIS A 121 6.32 5.22 -1.82
N VAL A 122 5.33 5.06 -0.93
CA VAL A 122 4.65 6.20 -0.30
C VAL A 122 5.67 7.08 0.39
N VAL A 123 6.52 6.48 1.24
CA VAL A 123 7.79 7.08 1.67
C VAL A 123 8.84 6.77 0.59
N PRO A 124 9.32 7.77 -0.18
CA PRO A 124 10.20 7.55 -1.32
C PRO A 124 11.47 6.78 -0.97
N VAL A 125 11.96 5.98 -1.92
CA VAL A 125 13.23 5.22 -1.76
C VAL A 125 14.41 6.14 -1.44
N SER A 126 14.42 7.38 -1.96
CA SER A 126 15.44 8.37 -1.62
C SER A 126 15.46 8.74 -0.14
N HIS A 127 14.34 8.61 0.57
CA HIS A 127 14.22 8.89 2.01
C HIS A 127 14.44 7.64 2.87
N THR A 128 14.32 6.44 2.29
CA THR A 128 14.46 5.15 2.98
C THR A 128 15.70 4.35 2.54
N ARG A 129 16.58 4.94 1.72
CA ARG A 129 17.73 4.24 1.14
C ARG A 129 18.62 3.67 2.25
N GLY A 130 18.97 2.39 2.12
CA GLY A 130 19.79 1.69 3.12
C GLY A 130 19.01 1.17 4.34
N THR A 131 17.69 1.40 4.41
CA THR A 131 16.82 0.89 5.49
C THR A 131 15.92 -0.24 4.99
N ALA A 132 15.35 -1.01 5.92
CA ALA A 132 14.36 -2.03 5.60
C ALA A 132 13.07 -1.44 5.02
N ALA A 133 12.73 -0.18 5.33
CA ALA A 133 11.55 0.52 4.80
C ALA A 133 11.50 0.62 3.27
N ALA A 134 12.66 0.62 2.59
CA ALA A 134 12.73 0.61 1.12
C ALA A 134 12.18 -0.68 0.50
N LYS A 135 12.03 -1.74 1.31
CA LYS A 135 11.57 -3.06 0.88
C LYS A 135 10.35 -3.52 1.68
N ASP A 136 9.73 -2.66 2.48
CA ASP A 136 8.56 -3.00 3.26
C ASP A 136 7.30 -2.97 2.39
N LEU A 137 6.57 -4.09 2.32
CA LEU A 137 5.35 -4.18 1.52
C LEU A 137 4.23 -3.25 2.04
N GLN A 138 4.26 -2.83 3.30
CA GLN A 138 3.33 -1.82 3.84
C GLN A 138 3.60 -0.41 3.28
N ASN A 139 4.79 -0.16 2.72
CA ASN A 139 5.18 1.11 2.09
C ASN A 139 5.03 1.10 0.56
N VAL A 140 4.86 -0.07 -0.06
CA VAL A 140 4.90 -0.23 -1.52
C VAL A 140 3.50 -0.53 -2.07
N PHE A 141 3.05 0.27 -3.02
CA PHE A 141 1.73 0.21 -3.65
C PHE A 141 1.81 0.16 -5.18
N PRO A 142 0.83 -0.47 -5.85
CA PRO A 142 0.72 -0.38 -7.30
C PRO A 142 0.36 1.04 -7.72
N ALA A 143 1.06 1.56 -8.73
CA ALA A 143 0.70 2.81 -9.36
C ALA A 143 0.95 2.76 -10.87
N ASP A 144 0.15 3.55 -11.59
CA ASP A 144 0.42 3.87 -12.98
C ASP A 144 1.82 4.47 -13.12
N ARG A 145 2.56 4.08 -14.17
CA ARG A 145 3.94 4.51 -14.38
C ARG A 145 4.03 6.02 -14.56
N THR A 146 3.12 6.61 -15.31
CA THR A 146 3.09 8.05 -15.59
C THR A 146 2.79 8.82 -14.31
N VAL A 147 1.79 8.40 -13.54
CA VAL A 147 1.45 9.08 -12.27
C VAL A 147 2.56 8.96 -11.23
N ASN A 148 3.20 7.78 -11.10
CA ASN A 148 4.35 7.59 -10.22
C ASN A 148 5.52 8.50 -10.63
N SER A 149 5.83 8.58 -11.92
CA SER A 149 6.86 9.49 -12.45
C SER A 149 6.55 10.96 -12.13
N ILE A 150 5.30 11.40 -12.35
CA ILE A 150 4.85 12.77 -12.07
C ILE A 150 4.88 13.07 -10.56
N ARG A 151 4.56 12.08 -9.72
CA ARG A 151 4.61 12.23 -8.26
C ARG A 151 6.05 12.47 -7.78
N SER A 152 7.05 11.88 -8.42
CA SER A 152 8.47 12.03 -8.07
C SER A 152 8.73 11.70 -6.58
N ASN A 153 9.47 12.54 -5.85
CA ASN A 153 9.60 12.50 -4.39
C ASN A 153 8.86 13.66 -3.71
N PHE A 154 7.83 14.21 -4.37
CA PHE A 154 7.12 15.38 -3.87
C PHE A 154 6.37 15.09 -2.56
N ARG A 155 6.34 16.10 -1.70
CA ARG A 155 5.76 16.03 -0.36
C ARG A 155 4.24 16.03 -0.47
N PHE A 156 3.58 15.13 0.24
CA PHE A 156 2.13 15.07 0.33
C PHE A 156 1.58 16.20 1.19
N VAL A 157 0.62 16.93 0.63
CA VAL A 157 -0.04 18.06 1.29
C VAL A 157 -1.55 18.04 1.04
N ARG A 158 -2.30 18.72 1.91
CA ARG A 158 -3.73 18.95 1.71
C ARG A 158 -3.94 20.04 0.66
N LEU A 159 -4.93 19.83 -0.21
CA LEU A 159 -5.36 20.85 -1.14
C LEU A 159 -6.21 21.88 -0.38
N ALA A 160 -5.63 23.04 -0.09
CA ALA A 160 -6.35 24.14 0.55
C ALA A 160 -7.23 24.84 -0.49
N GLY A 161 -8.50 24.44 -0.59
CA GLY A 161 -9.56 25.24 -1.22
C GLY A 161 -9.45 25.55 -2.72
N ARG A 162 -8.39 25.14 -3.42
CA ARG A 162 -8.28 25.34 -4.87
C ARG A 162 -9.12 24.29 -5.60
N ARG A 163 -10.06 24.75 -6.43
CA ARG A 163 -10.69 23.92 -7.46
C ARG A 163 -9.57 23.44 -8.40
N GLY A 164 -9.36 22.13 -8.48
CA GLY A 164 -8.56 21.56 -9.57
C GLY A 164 -9.18 21.95 -10.92
N ALA A 165 -8.37 22.00 -11.97
CA ALA A 165 -8.79 22.43 -13.32
C ALA A 165 -9.82 21.50 -14.02
N GLY A 166 -10.54 20.63 -13.29
CA GLY A 166 -11.43 19.62 -13.86
C GLY A 166 -12.55 19.11 -12.95
N GLY A 167 -12.94 19.84 -11.89
CA GLY A 167 -14.04 19.44 -11.00
C GLY A 167 -13.60 19.21 -9.55
N ARG A 168 -14.53 18.69 -8.71
CA ARG A 168 -14.42 18.62 -7.23
C ARG A 168 -13.02 18.18 -6.82
N ALA A 169 -12.35 19.06 -6.07
CA ALA A 169 -10.95 18.98 -5.65
C ALA A 169 -10.53 17.72 -4.88
N ASP A 170 -11.46 16.81 -4.60
CA ASP A 170 -11.25 15.62 -3.77
C ASP A 170 -11.10 14.31 -4.55
N ASP A 171 -11.56 14.21 -5.80
CA ASP A 171 -11.58 12.92 -6.53
C ASP A 171 -10.35 12.71 -7.43
N GLY A 172 -9.64 13.79 -7.77
CA GLY A 172 -8.42 13.78 -8.59
C GLY A 172 -7.13 13.96 -7.79
N TRP A 173 -6.00 13.79 -8.47
CA TRP A 173 -4.67 14.13 -7.95
C TRP A 173 -4.14 15.39 -8.65
N TRP A 174 -3.29 16.16 -7.96
CA TRP A 174 -2.66 17.37 -8.49
C TRP A 174 -1.21 17.47 -8.06
N VAL A 175 -0.40 18.16 -8.87
CA VAL A 175 1.03 18.40 -8.59
C VAL A 175 1.36 19.87 -8.75
N ASP A 176 2.02 20.43 -7.75
CA ASP A 176 2.77 21.69 -7.88
C ASP A 176 4.26 21.33 -7.97
N ALA A 177 4.74 21.15 -9.19
CA ALA A 177 6.12 20.75 -9.46
C ALA A 177 7.12 21.84 -9.07
N LYS A 178 6.70 23.12 -9.07
CA LYS A 178 7.57 24.25 -8.69
C LYS A 178 7.86 24.20 -7.19
N SER A 179 6.85 23.91 -6.39
CA SER A 179 6.97 23.81 -4.92
C SER A 179 7.31 22.40 -4.43
N GLY A 180 7.38 21.42 -5.33
CA GLY A 180 7.64 20.03 -4.99
C GLY A 180 6.53 19.37 -4.16
N LEU A 181 5.27 19.71 -4.46
CA LEU A 181 4.10 19.27 -3.68
C LEU A 181 3.17 18.36 -4.49
N PHE A 182 2.70 17.30 -3.85
CA PHE A 182 1.71 16.37 -4.39
C PHE A 182 0.43 16.41 -3.56
N PHE A 183 -0.70 16.51 -4.24
CA PHE A 183 -2.02 16.55 -3.65
C PHE A 183 -2.75 15.26 -4.02
N PRO A 184 -2.78 14.25 -3.13
CA PRO A 184 -3.37 12.97 -3.45
C PRO A 184 -4.92 13.01 -3.45
N PRO A 185 -5.56 12.13 -4.21
CA PRO A 185 -7.01 12.01 -4.24
C PRO A 185 -7.50 11.45 -2.91
N ARG A 186 -8.75 11.76 -2.54
CA ARG A 186 -9.33 11.40 -1.24
C ARG A 186 -9.18 9.92 -0.91
N ARG A 187 -9.37 9.03 -1.88
CA ARG A 187 -9.27 7.58 -1.69
C ARG A 187 -7.88 7.08 -1.30
N ALA A 188 -6.81 7.79 -1.66
CA ALA A 188 -5.43 7.39 -1.36
C ALA A 188 -4.94 7.91 0.00
N ARG A 189 -5.55 8.98 0.51
CA ARG A 189 -5.09 9.74 1.68
C ARG A 189 -4.91 8.87 2.93
N GLY A 190 -5.89 8.00 3.23
CA GLY A 190 -5.85 7.11 4.39
C GLY A 190 -4.66 6.13 4.35
N ALA A 191 -4.51 5.42 3.23
CA ALA A 191 -3.41 4.49 3.00
C ALA A 191 -2.04 5.19 3.05
N ILE A 192 -1.92 6.38 2.43
CA ILE A 192 -0.69 7.19 2.47
C ILE A 192 -0.30 7.52 3.91
N ALA A 193 -1.25 8.02 4.70
CA ALA A 193 -1.00 8.45 6.06
C ALA A 193 -0.59 7.28 6.97
N ARG A 194 -1.31 6.15 6.88
CA ARG A 194 -1.02 4.96 7.69
C ARG A 194 0.26 4.25 7.25
N ALA A 195 0.61 4.26 5.96
CA ALA A 195 1.92 3.80 5.50
C ALA A 195 3.06 4.69 6.02
N CYS A 196 2.89 6.02 6.02
CA CYS A 196 3.88 6.95 6.60
C CYS A 196 4.06 6.72 8.10
N LEU A 197 2.96 6.55 8.85
CA LEU A 197 3.00 6.28 10.28
C LEU A 197 3.68 4.94 10.58
N HIS A 198 3.36 3.88 9.82
CA HIS A 198 4.02 2.58 9.93
C HIS A 198 5.52 2.69 9.68
N VAL A 199 5.92 3.36 8.59
CA VAL A 199 7.34 3.51 8.25
C VAL A 199 8.08 4.29 9.33
N ARG A 200 7.47 5.34 9.88
CA ARG A 200 8.05 6.09 11.00
C ARG A 200 8.20 5.21 12.24
N LEU A 201 7.16 4.47 12.60
CA LEU A 201 7.11 3.68 13.83
C LEU A 201 8.07 2.49 13.77
N VAL A 202 8.03 1.72 12.69
CA VAL A 202 8.77 0.45 12.55
C VAL A 202 10.22 0.68 12.13
N HIS A 203 10.48 1.67 11.28
CA HIS A 203 11.82 1.87 10.69
C HIS A 203 12.52 3.14 11.17
N GLY A 204 11.89 3.94 12.03
CA GLY A 204 12.49 5.17 12.58
C GLY A 204 12.75 6.27 11.54
N VAL A 205 12.17 6.18 10.35
CA VAL A 205 12.37 7.16 9.27
C VAL A 205 11.55 8.42 9.54
N ASP A 206 12.17 9.59 9.45
CA ASP A 206 11.42 10.84 9.57
C ASP A 206 10.63 11.14 8.29
N VAL A 207 9.30 11.11 8.42
CA VAL A 207 8.36 11.35 7.32
C VAL A 207 7.83 12.78 7.29
N LEU A 208 7.92 13.53 8.40
CA LEU A 208 7.27 14.84 8.54
C LEU A 208 8.02 15.94 7.81
N GLU A 209 9.34 15.84 7.77
CA GLU A 209 10.19 16.82 7.08
C GLU A 209 10.03 16.73 5.56
N ARG A 210 9.95 15.50 5.00
CA ARG A 210 10.18 15.28 3.57
C ARG A 210 9.06 14.59 2.81
N THR A 211 8.19 13.85 3.49
CA THR A 211 7.21 12.98 2.80
C THR A 211 5.79 13.49 2.92
N ILE A 212 5.36 13.92 4.11
CA ILE A 212 3.97 14.33 4.34
C ILE A 212 3.92 15.47 5.36
N ASP A 213 3.01 16.43 5.14
CA ASP A 213 2.74 17.49 6.10
C ASP A 213 2.07 16.96 7.38
N ALA A 214 2.34 17.58 8.53
CA ALA A 214 1.84 17.13 9.82
C ALA A 214 0.30 17.22 9.92
N ASP A 215 -0.31 18.23 9.30
CA ASP A 215 -1.77 18.39 9.32
C ASP A 215 -2.44 17.47 8.31
N ALA A 216 -1.78 17.20 7.18
CA ALA A 216 -2.18 16.14 6.27
C ALA A 216 -2.16 14.77 6.97
N LEU A 217 -1.04 14.41 7.63
CA LEU A 217 -0.88 13.14 8.32
C LEU A 217 -1.96 12.93 9.38
N ARG A 218 -2.18 13.94 10.24
CA ARG A 218 -3.20 13.89 11.30
C ARG A 218 -4.61 13.75 10.74
N ALA A 219 -4.97 14.58 9.75
CA ALA A 219 -6.30 14.55 9.17
C ALA A 219 -6.59 13.23 8.43
N TRP A 220 -5.60 12.71 7.72
CA TRP A 220 -5.79 11.55 6.84
C TRP A 220 -5.70 10.22 7.56
N ALA A 221 -4.90 10.12 8.63
CA ALA A 221 -4.84 8.90 9.45
C ALA A 221 -6.18 8.57 10.11
N ALA A 222 -7.03 9.59 10.35
CA ALA A 222 -8.37 9.45 10.91
C ALA A 222 -9.44 9.04 9.88
N LEU A 223 -9.11 9.00 8.57
CA LEU A 223 -10.07 8.56 7.54
C LEU A 223 -10.43 7.08 7.73
N PRO A 224 -11.66 6.66 7.36
CA PRO A 224 -12.08 5.27 7.45
C PRO A 224 -11.14 4.36 6.66
N LEU A 225 -11.03 3.11 7.11
CA LEU A 225 -10.27 2.08 6.40
C LEU A 225 -11.00 1.74 5.09
N SER A 226 -10.27 1.76 3.97
CA SER A 226 -10.83 1.35 2.68
C SER A 226 -10.66 -0.15 2.46
N ASP A 227 -11.52 -0.73 1.62
CA ASP A 227 -11.39 -2.13 1.21
C ASP A 227 -10.06 -2.43 0.52
N TYR A 228 -9.61 -1.51 -0.34
CA TYR A 228 -8.32 -1.62 -1.01
C TYR A 228 -7.16 -1.71 -0.01
N GLU A 229 -7.16 -0.84 0.99
CA GLU A 229 -6.13 -0.81 2.02
C GLU A 229 -6.15 -2.03 2.93
N ARG A 230 -7.35 -2.51 3.29
CA ARG A 230 -7.50 -3.78 4.02
C ARG A 230 -6.87 -4.93 3.24
N ARG A 231 -7.23 -5.09 1.96
CA ARG A 231 -6.71 -6.20 1.13
C ARG A 231 -5.20 -6.08 0.91
N HIS A 232 -4.66 -4.88 0.72
CA HIS A 232 -3.22 -4.64 0.63
C HIS A 232 -2.50 -5.06 1.93
N HIS A 233 -3.03 -4.65 3.08
CA HIS A 233 -2.48 -5.02 4.38
C HIS A 233 -2.49 -6.54 4.61
N GLU A 234 -3.62 -7.21 4.37
CA GLU A 234 -3.76 -8.66 4.48
C GLU A 234 -2.78 -9.40 3.55
N ALA A 235 -2.66 -8.94 2.31
CA ALA A 235 -1.72 -9.51 1.35
C ALA A 235 -0.25 -9.30 1.77
N ALA A 236 0.09 -8.13 2.30
CA ALA A 236 1.44 -7.84 2.79
C ALA A 236 1.79 -8.74 3.99
N VAL A 237 0.88 -8.88 4.96
CA VAL A 237 1.06 -9.75 6.14
C VAL A 237 1.16 -11.22 5.73
N ALA A 238 0.32 -11.69 4.81
CA ALA A 238 0.40 -13.05 4.27
C ALA A 238 1.73 -13.33 3.55
N MET A 239 2.41 -12.30 3.08
CA MET A 239 3.75 -12.37 2.47
C MET A 239 4.90 -12.20 3.48
N GLY A 240 4.59 -12.09 4.78
CA GLY A 240 5.56 -11.99 5.86
C GLY A 240 6.01 -10.57 6.20
N ALA A 241 5.27 -9.54 5.78
CA ALA A 241 5.50 -8.17 6.24
C ALA A 241 4.97 -8.00 7.68
N GLU A 242 5.61 -7.10 8.43
CA GLU A 242 5.11 -6.68 9.73
C GLU A 242 3.71 -6.06 9.57
N PRO A 243 2.73 -6.39 10.42
CA PRO A 243 1.42 -5.75 10.36
C PRO A 243 1.53 -4.25 10.57
N ASN A 244 0.92 -3.47 9.66
CA ASN A 244 0.66 -2.06 9.92
C ASN A 244 -0.34 -1.90 11.07
N GLU A 245 0.15 -1.55 12.26
CA GLU A 245 -0.68 -1.40 13.48
C GLU A 245 -1.83 -0.40 13.29
N PHE A 246 -1.62 0.66 12.49
CA PHE A 246 -2.63 1.67 12.23
C PHE A 246 -3.78 1.15 11.35
N VAL A 247 -3.53 0.11 10.55
CA VAL A 247 -4.57 -0.62 9.80
C VAL A 247 -5.17 -1.71 10.68
N ALA A 248 -4.34 -2.50 11.36
CA ALA A 248 -4.78 -3.61 12.20
C ALA A 248 -5.75 -3.15 13.31
N MET A 249 -5.48 -2.01 13.95
CA MET A 249 -6.39 -1.42 14.95
C MET A 249 -7.76 -1.05 14.39
N LEU A 250 -7.87 -0.72 13.10
CA LEU A 250 -9.14 -0.38 12.46
C LEU A 250 -9.92 -1.62 12.03
N LEU A 251 -9.25 -2.76 11.82
CA LEU A 251 -9.89 -4.04 11.50
C LEU A 251 -10.54 -4.73 12.71
N LEU A 252 -10.17 -4.33 13.94
CA LEU A 252 -10.72 -4.88 15.18
C LEU A 252 -11.99 -4.17 15.67
N ARG A 253 -12.47 -3.15 14.95
CA ARG A 253 -13.65 -2.36 15.30
C ARG A 253 -14.88 -2.83 14.54
#